data_AF-A0A7C5JN31-F1
#
_entry.id   AF-A0A7C5JN31-F1
#
_cell.length_a   1.000
_cell.length_b   1.000
_cell.length_c   1.000
_cell.angle_alpha   90.00
_cell.angle_beta   90.00
_cell.angle_gamma   90.00
#
_symmetry.space_group_name_H-M   'P 1'
#
loop_
_entity.id
_entity.type
_entity.pdbx_description
1 polymer ?
#
loop_
_entity_poly.entity_id
_entity_poly.type
_entity_poly.pdbx_seq_one_letter_code
_entity_poly.pdbx_strand_id
1 'polypeptide(L)'
;AIGGLTDSSQEKVKTKVPLLGDIPLIGKYLFSHRRESLSRTETIIFVSLSIADPKHIVREEGIPEDAELVHKTLLQKESERRQFENEIEQLKRLNTSEKEKELKRIKRLLNTTP
;
A
#
# COMPACT_ATOMS: atom_id res chain seq x y z
N ALA A 1 25.91 6.55 0.90
CA ALA A 1 24.54 7.07 1.06
C ALA A 1 24.47 8.44 0.42
N ILE A 2 23.46 8.72 -0.41
CA ILE A 2 23.31 10.03 -1.05
C ILE A 2 22.72 11.07 -0.08
N GLY A 3 22.00 10.58 0.94
CA GLY A 3 21.52 11.41 2.02
C GLY A 3 20.87 10.57 3.12
N GLY A 4 20.48 11.25 4.19
CA GLY A 4 19.67 10.70 5.26
C GLY A 4 18.95 11.80 6.03
N LEU A 5 17.87 11.43 6.71
CA LEU A 5 17.11 12.32 7.58
C LEU A 5 17.14 11.72 8.99
N THR A 6 17.61 12.51 9.96
CA THR A 6 17.48 12.18 11.37
C THR A 6 16.48 13.15 11.98
N ASP A 7 15.39 12.60 12.51
CA ASP A 7 14.43 13.34 13.31
C ASP A 7 14.54 12.87 14.76
N SER A 8 14.49 13.82 15.69
CA SER A 8 14.55 13.54 17.11
C SER A 8 13.54 14.43 17.82
N SER A 9 12.67 13.79 18.59
CA SER A 9 11.61 14.45 19.36
C SER A 9 11.74 14.08 20.83
N GLN A 10 11.71 15.12 21.68
CA GLN A 10 11.73 14.97 23.12
C GLN A 10 10.44 15.55 23.70
N GLU A 11 9.67 14.70 24.36
CA GLU A 11 8.44 15.10 25.03
C GLU A 11 8.59 14.93 26.55
N LYS A 12 8.30 16.00 27.30
CA LYS A 12 8.29 15.98 28.77
C LYS A 12 6.91 16.39 29.25
N VAL A 13 6.14 15.40 29.72
CA VAL A 13 4.80 15.62 30.28
C VAL A 13 4.88 15.53 31.79
N LYS A 14 4.37 16.55 32.48
CA LYS A 14 4.24 16.57 33.94
C LYS A 14 2.80 16.89 34.30
N THR A 15 2.13 15.93 34.93
CA THR A 15 0.76 16.08 35.42
C THR A 15 0.79 16.04 36.94
N LYS A 16 0.07 16.94 37.62
CA LYS A 16 -0.04 16.94 39.08
C LYS A 16 -1.43 17.34 39.53
N VAL A 17 -1.83 16.87 40.71
CA VAL A 17 -3.05 17.35 41.38
C VAL A 17 -2.78 18.75 41.94
N PRO A 18 -3.63 19.77 41.65
CA PRO A 18 -3.50 21.11 42.24
C PRO A 18 -3.52 21.06 43.77
N LEU A 19 -2.71 21.91 44.43
CA LEU A 19 -2.45 21.93 45.88
C LEU A 19 -1.67 20.71 46.42
N LEU A 20 -2.14 19.47 46.19
CA LEU A 20 -1.53 18.26 46.76
C LEU A 20 -0.20 17.87 46.11
N GLY A 21 -0.02 18.16 44.82
CA GLY A 21 1.21 17.87 44.10
C GLY A 21 2.42 18.72 44.51
N ASP A 22 2.19 19.83 45.23
CA ASP A 22 3.24 20.76 45.66
C ASP A 22 3.62 20.59 47.15
N ILE A 23 3.02 19.63 47.85
CA ILE A 23 3.35 19.34 49.26
C ILE A 23 4.82 18.87 49.35
N PRO A 24 5.66 19.52 50.18
CA PRO A 24 7.02 19.06 50.46
C PRO A 24 7.03 17.59 50.96
N LEU A 25 8.09 16.84 50.69
CA LEU A 25 8.23 15.40 50.96
C LEU A 25 7.34 14.46 50.13
N ILE A 26 6.02 14.64 50.09
CA ILE A 26 5.11 13.61 49.55
C ILE A 26 4.45 13.95 48.20
N GLY A 27 4.26 15.23 47.88
CA GLY A 27 3.45 15.67 46.74
C GLY A 27 3.98 15.18 45.39
N LYS A 28 5.31 15.17 45.23
CA LYS A 28 5.98 14.73 44.01
C LYS A 28 5.90 13.21 43.78
N TYR A 29 5.80 12.40 44.85
CA TYR A 29 5.84 10.94 44.74
C TYR A 29 4.45 10.31 44.64
N LEU A 30 3.45 10.90 45.30
CA LEU A 30 2.09 10.33 45.39
C LEU A 30 1.06 11.06 44.50
N PHE A 31 1.27 12.34 44.21
CA PHE A 31 0.27 13.19 43.55
C PHE A 31 0.80 13.89 42.29
N SER A 32 1.95 13.45 41.78
CA SER A 32 2.51 13.92 40.52
C SER A 32 2.98 12.76 39.64
N HIS A 33 2.70 12.86 38.35
CA HIS A 33 3.11 11.93 37.32
C HIS A 33 4.03 12.64 36.34
N ARG A 34 5.13 11.98 35.96
CA ARG A 34 6.04 12.46 34.93
C ARG A 34 6.21 11.37 33.88
N ARG A 35 6.05 11.76 32.62
CA ARG A 35 6.37 10.93 31.47
C ARG A 35 7.41 11.66 30.64
N GLU A 36 8.52 10.99 30.37
CA GLU A 36 9.56 11.45 29.47
C GLU A 36 9.59 10.48 28.28
N SER A 37 9.44 11.00 27.07
CA SER A 37 9.52 10.21 25.85
C SER A 37 10.61 10.78 24.94
N LEU A 38 11.47 9.89 24.47
CA LEU A 38 12.55 10.17 23.53
C LEU A 38 12.29 9.30 22.29
N SER A 39 12.01 9.95 21.16
CA SER A 39 11.84 9.28 19.87
C SER A 39 12.92 9.75 18.92
N ARG A 40 13.57 8.80 18.24
CA ARG A 40 14.60 9.07 17.24
C ARG A 40 14.31 8.22 16.01
N THR A 41 14.20 8.88 14.87
CA THR A 41 13.89 8.25 13.58
C THR A 41 14.99 8.59 12.60
N GLU A 42 15.55 7.57 11.97
CA GLU A 42 16.65 7.71 11.01
C GLU A 42 16.23 7.07 9.69
N THR A 43 16.31 7.84 8.62
CA THR A 43 16.03 7.39 7.24
C THR A 43 17.31 7.53 6.43
N ILE A 44 17.73 6.47 5.75
CA ILE A 44 18.95 6.45 4.92
C ILE A 44 18.56 6.09 3.49
N ILE A 45 19.06 6.86 2.51
CA ILE A 45 18.78 6.64 1.08
C ILE A 45 20.03 6.15 0.36
N PHE A 46 19.91 4.98 -0.26
CA PHE A 46 20.91 4.38 -1.13
C PHE A 46 20.45 4.47 -2.59
N VAL A 47 21.36 4.85 -3.49
CA VAL A 47 21.11 4.84 -4.93
C VAL A 47 22.27 4.09 -5.57
N SER A 48 21.93 3.09 -6.38
CA SER A 48 22.87 2.35 -7.21
C SER A 48 22.55 2.66 -8.67
N LEU A 49 23.58 2.83 -9.49
CA LEU A 49 23.43 3.05 -10.93
C LEU A 49 24.04 1.85 -11.66
N SER A 50 23.26 1.25 -12.56
CA SER A 50 23.70 0.23 -13.51
C SER A 50 23.43 0.73 -14.94
N ILE A 51 24.32 0.36 -15.88
CA ILE A 51 24.11 0.61 -17.31
C ILE A 51 23.43 -0.63 -17.88
N ALA A 52 22.24 -0.47 -18.47
CA ALA A 52 21.49 -1.54 -19.12
C ALA A 52 21.67 -1.48 -20.65
N ASP A 53 21.80 -2.64 -21.30
CA ASP A 53 21.82 -2.73 -22.76
C ASP A 53 20.37 -2.62 -23.29
N PRO A 54 20.04 -1.64 -24.16
CA PRO A 54 18.70 -1.46 -24.71
C PRO A 54 18.12 -2.68 -25.43
N LYS A 55 18.96 -3.63 -25.88
CA LYS A 55 18.51 -4.87 -26.52
C LYS A 55 18.02 -5.93 -25.53
N HIS A 56 18.39 -5.79 -24.25
CA HIS A 56 18.16 -6.79 -23.21
C HIS A 56 17.47 -6.23 -21.96
N ILE A 57 16.87 -5.03 -22.04
CA ILE A 57 16.15 -4.43 -20.91
C ILE A 57 15.00 -5.34 -20.46
N VAL A 58 15.25 -6.05 -19.36
CA VAL A 58 14.21 -6.75 -18.60
C VAL A 58 13.61 -5.73 -17.62
N ARG A 59 12.31 -5.86 -17.33
CA ARG A 59 11.56 -4.89 -16.50
C ARG A 59 12.16 -4.72 -15.10
N GLU A 60 12.93 -5.71 -14.67
CA GLU A 60 13.58 -5.83 -13.38
C GLU A 60 15.00 -5.20 -13.34
N GLU A 61 15.62 -4.85 -14.49
CA GLU A 61 17.04 -4.40 -14.56
C GLU A 61 17.36 -3.07 -13.87
N GLY A 62 16.35 -2.35 -13.37
CA GLY A 62 16.53 -1.12 -12.58
C GLY A 62 16.08 -1.24 -11.13
N ILE A 63 15.68 -2.44 -10.69
CA ILE A 63 15.13 -2.67 -9.36
C ILE A 63 16.20 -3.36 -8.50
N PRO A 64 16.61 -2.77 -7.37
CA PRO A 64 17.53 -3.42 -6.44
C PRO A 64 16.95 -4.74 -5.92
N GLU A 65 17.81 -5.75 -5.72
CA GLU A 65 17.42 -7.06 -5.19
C GLU A 65 16.76 -6.95 -3.80
N ASP A 66 17.21 -5.98 -3.00
CA ASP A 66 16.72 -5.68 -1.65
C ASP A 66 15.47 -4.77 -1.61
N ALA A 67 14.90 -4.40 -2.77
CA ALA A 67 13.71 -3.54 -2.86
C ALA A 67 12.39 -4.30 -2.61
N GLU A 68 12.18 -4.84 -1.40
CA GLU A 68 11.03 -5.69 -1.04
C GLU A 68 9.67 -5.02 -1.34
N LEU A 69 9.51 -3.74 -0.99
CA LEU A 69 8.25 -3.01 -1.20
C LEU A 69 7.88 -2.87 -2.68
N VAL A 70 8.89 -2.68 -3.54
CA VAL A 70 8.69 -2.58 -4.99
C VAL A 70 8.24 -3.93 -5.54
N HIS A 71 8.93 -5.00 -5.16
CA HIS A 71 8.56 -6.37 -5.55
C HIS A 71 7.14 -6.73 -5.13
N LYS A 72 6.77 -6.45 -3.87
CA LYS A 72 5.41 -6.68 -3.37
C LYS A 72 4.35 -5.95 -4.20
N THR A 73 4.61 -4.69 -4.54
CA THR A 73 3.68 -3.87 -5.32
C THR A 73 3.56 -4.38 -6.76
N LEU A 74 4.66 -4.85 -7.36
CA LEU A 74 4.64 -5.45 -8.70
C LEU A 74 3.82 -6.73 -8.73
N LEU A 75 4.03 -7.63 -7.75
CA LEU A 75 3.26 -8.87 -7.62
C LEU A 75 1.76 -8.60 -7.44
N GLN A 76 1.39 -7.61 -6.61
CA GLN A 76 0.01 -7.21 -6.42
C GLN A 76 -0.62 -6.74 -7.74
N LYS A 77 0.02 -5.79 -8.44
CA LYS A 77 -0.47 -5.28 -9.72
C LYS A 77 -0.59 -6.36 -10.78
N GLU A 78 0.35 -7.31 -10.80
CA GLU A 78 0.28 -8.41 -11.75
C GLU A 78 -0.90 -9.33 -11.46
N SER A 79 -1.17 -9.62 -10.18
CA SER A 79 -2.33 -10.42 -9.77
C SER A 79 -3.65 -9.73 -10.12
N GLU A 80 -3.75 -8.42 -9.86
CA GLU A 80 -4.92 -7.60 -10.18
C GLU A 80 -5.16 -7.57 -11.69
N ARG A 81 -4.09 -7.39 -12.49
CA ARG A 81 -4.18 -7.39 -13.95
C ARG A 81 -4.71 -8.73 -14.46
N ARG A 82 -4.19 -9.85 -13.96
CA ARG A 82 -4.66 -11.19 -14.34
C ARG A 82 -6.13 -11.40 -13.96
N GLN A 83 -6.56 -10.93 -12.79
CA GLN A 83 -7.96 -11.02 -12.37
C GLN A 83 -8.87 -10.20 -13.30
N PHE A 84 -8.47 -8.97 -13.60
CA PHE A 84 -9.22 -8.09 -14.49
C PHE A 84 -9.33 -8.64 -15.92
N GLU A 85 -8.25 -9.21 -16.45
CA GLU A 85 -8.24 -9.86 -17.77
C GLU A 85 -9.23 -11.03 -17.81
N ASN A 86 -9.23 -11.88 -16.79
CA ASN A 86 -10.15 -13.00 -16.67
C ASN A 86 -11.61 -12.53 -16.58
N GLU A 87 -11.87 -11.47 -15.83
CA GLU A 87 -13.22 -10.89 -15.69
C GLU A 87 -13.73 -10.33 -17.03
N ILE A 88 -12.90 -9.57 -17.75
CA ILE A 88 -13.22 -9.07 -19.10
C ILE A 88 -13.56 -10.24 -20.03
N GLU A 89 -12.77 -11.32 -19.98
CA GLU A 89 -13.00 -12.47 -20.82
C GLU A 89 -14.35 -13.14 -20.52
N GLN A 90 -14.70 -13.31 -19.25
CA GLN A 90 -15.99 -13.85 -18.85
C GLN A 90 -17.16 -12.99 -19.33
N LEU A 91 -17.08 -11.66 -19.15
CA LEU A 91 -18.10 -10.72 -19.60
C LEU A 91 -18.30 -10.79 -21.12
N LYS A 92 -17.22 -10.87 -21.90
CA LYS A 92 -17.29 -11.04 -23.36
C LYS A 92 -17.99 -12.33 -23.75
N ARG A 93 -17.68 -13.45 -23.08
CA ARG A 93 -18.31 -14.75 -23.34
C ARG A 93 -19.81 -14.71 -23.04
N LEU A 94 -20.21 -14.11 -21.92
CA LEU A 94 -21.61 -13.95 -21.54
C LEU A 94 -22.38 -13.14 -22.58
N ASN A 95 -21.89 -11.96 -22.94
CA ASN A 95 -22.51 -11.07 -23.93
C ASN A 95 -22.63 -11.75 -25.30
N THR A 96 -21.61 -12.49 -25.73
CA THR A 96 -21.66 -13.25 -27.00
C THR A 96 -22.74 -14.33 -26.94
N SER A 97 -22.83 -15.08 -25.84
CA SER A 97 -23.86 -16.11 -25.66
C SER A 97 -25.28 -15.54 -25.61
N GLU A 98 -25.47 -14.35 -25.05
CA GLU A 98 -26.75 -13.65 -25.01
C GLU A 98 -27.17 -13.20 -26.40
N LYS A 99 -26.25 -12.58 -27.16
CA LYS A 99 -26.50 -12.20 -28.57
C LYS A 99 -26.89 -13.41 -29.42
N GLU A 100 -26.22 -14.56 -29.23
CA GLU A 100 -26.58 -15.79 -29.94
C GLU A 100 -27.97 -16.32 -29.57
N LYS A 101 -28.34 -16.26 -28.28
CA LYS A 101 -29.67 -16.65 -27.80
C LYS A 101 -30.75 -15.74 -28.39
N GLU A 102 -30.52 -14.43 -28.43
CA GLU A 102 -31.45 -13.47 -29.04
C GLU A 102 -31.61 -13.69 -30.53
N LEU A 103 -30.51 -13.86 -31.27
CA LEU A 103 -30.54 -14.19 -32.70
C LEU A 103 -31.35 -15.46 -32.98
N LYS A 104 -31.19 -16.50 -32.15
CA LYS A 104 -31.98 -17.73 -32.25
C LYS A 104 -33.47 -17.49 -31.97
N ARG A 105 -33.83 -16.59 -31.05
CA ARG A 105 -35.24 -16.24 -30.78
C ARG A 105 -35.87 -15.47 -31.94
N ILE A 106 -35.19 -14.45 -32.46
CA ILE A 106 -35.66 -13.64 -33.59
C ILE A 106 -35.90 -14.52 -34.83
N LYS A 107 -34.96 -15.42 -35.15
CA LYS A 107 -35.12 -16.36 -36.27
C LYS A 107 -36.33 -17.29 -36.11
N ARG A 108 -36.65 -17.72 -34.89
CA ARG A 108 -37.84 -18.55 -34.65
C ARG A 108 -39.13 -17.78 -34.90
N LEU A 109 -39.19 -16.51 -34.50
CA LEU A 109 -40.37 -15.66 -34.67
C LEU A 109 -40.67 -15.34 -36.15
N LEU A 110 -39.63 -15.14 -36.96
CA LEU A 110 -39.76 -14.89 -38.40
C LEU A 110 -40.24 -16.12 -39.19
N ASN A 111 -39.99 -17.33 -38.68
CA ASN A 111 -40.37 -18.58 -39.34
C ASN A 111 -41.78 -19.07 -38.95
N THR A 112 -42.50 -18.36 -38.08
CA THR A 112 -43.84 -18.73 -37.59
C THR A 112 -44.99 -17.89 -38.17
N THR A 113 -44.72 -17.01 -39.12
CA THR A 113 -45.77 -16.29 -39.86
C THR A 113 -46.16 -17.07 -41.13
N PRO A 114 -47.44 -17.46 -41.28
CA PRO A 114 -47.95 -18.22 -42.43
C PRO A 114 -47.99 -17.42 -43.74
#